data_AF-A0A7J4VA15-F1
#
_entry.id   AF-A0A7J4VA15-F1
#
_cell.length_a   1.000
_cell.length_b   1.000
_cell.length_c   1.000
_cell.angle_alpha   90.00
_cell.angle_beta   90.00
_cell.angle_gamma   90.00
#
_symmetry.space_group_name_H-M   'P 1'
#
loop_
_entity.id
_entity.type
_entity.pdbx_description
1 polymer ?
#
loop_
_entity_poly.entity_id
_entity_poly.type
_entity_poly.pdbx_seq_one_letter_code
_entity_poly.pdbx_strand_id
1 'polypeptide(L)'
;MPFDGRPGLLNDSKTAFEPYEPLEGKSNEPSFVYAGFEDRKGNLWIGDAGFINILNIEKRKAVSLRSDPGFRNQSARFWYQESDSLLWIGATDKLVRHNPLNNTFTDFRIKYQGMSQVTVYPLMAMAVDSEKNFWIGTYGGGLVYLNPKTNETKNYRVEDGLPNDYILELQFDGEKYLWASTNQGLARLDLASKEFERFNTGDGTVSREFNAGASLFTKDGIMLFGGTNGLTAFRPEEIEINPAPPQIVLTAFKKFNTEVKLTPGIQVAEEIEIDYKDNLISFEFAALNFINPDSNKYAYMLEGFDDLWIENGSKKEAYFTNLDPGEYTFRVKASNNDGVWNEKGASVRLIINPPFYMTWWFKTIILFTMGAFAYFLYAMRIRNIRAIDAVKIASQARSLEQEKVIKTEISRNLHDEVNTELTLIGNKCLELSGSNRISPELKTELQSLRVLSLQIRGLIDDVIWFIRPENESGEKMISKLTSTIGGMLKFTDYDLDIDEELFEPGYEVDIHIKKQLYLILKEVLNNIVKHSEATLVGVKLWREGDIFNMAVIDNGKGFDMEQKMTGSGLRNIRDRAADIYAKLMIESSPGEGVRVDLNVSLRRVESEAAKK
;
A
#
# COMPACT_ATOMS: atom_id res chain seq x y z
N MET A 1 -24.60 -71.17 50.46
CA MET A 1 -24.30 -70.33 51.65
C MET A 1 -24.11 -68.91 51.17
N PRO A 2 -24.60 -67.88 51.88
CA PRO A 2 -24.14 -66.52 51.60
C PRO A 2 -22.63 -66.48 51.86
N PHE A 3 -21.86 -65.94 50.91
CA PHE A 3 -20.43 -65.68 51.11
C PHE A 3 -20.30 -64.76 52.32
N ASP A 4 -19.65 -65.22 53.39
CA ASP A 4 -19.42 -64.45 54.62
C ASP A 4 -18.24 -63.47 54.50
N GLY A 5 -17.72 -63.31 53.28
CA GLY A 5 -16.62 -62.40 52.92
C GLY A 5 -15.24 -62.90 53.34
N ARG A 6 -15.14 -64.12 53.88
CA ARG A 6 -13.86 -64.67 54.34
C ARG A 6 -13.16 -65.45 53.22
N PRO A 7 -11.82 -65.30 53.11
CA PRO A 7 -11.04 -66.17 52.24
C PRO A 7 -11.19 -67.65 52.65
N GLY A 8 -11.37 -68.53 51.66
CA GLY A 8 -11.56 -69.96 51.90
C GLY A 8 -10.99 -70.82 50.78
N LEU A 9 -10.83 -72.11 51.06
CA LEU A 9 -10.39 -73.12 50.10
C LEU A 9 -11.59 -73.90 49.60
N LEU A 10 -11.60 -74.20 48.30
CA LEU A 10 -12.61 -75.08 47.74
C LEU A 10 -12.46 -76.48 48.36
N ASN A 11 -13.54 -76.99 48.96
CA ASN A 11 -13.51 -78.31 49.60
C ASN A 11 -13.28 -79.43 48.59
N ASP A 12 -12.92 -80.63 49.06
CA ASP A 12 -12.57 -81.77 48.18
C ASP A 12 -13.71 -82.18 47.24
N SER A 13 -14.96 -81.93 47.66
CA SER A 13 -16.15 -82.19 46.84
C SER A 13 -16.37 -81.15 45.72
N LYS A 14 -15.60 -80.05 45.70
CA LYS A 14 -15.71 -78.93 44.77
C LYS A 14 -17.07 -78.22 44.79
N THR A 15 -17.78 -78.29 45.92
CA THR A 15 -19.15 -77.76 46.05
C THR A 15 -19.24 -76.48 46.89
N ALA A 16 -18.24 -76.20 47.74
CA ALA A 16 -18.24 -75.03 48.60
C ALA A 16 -16.81 -74.60 48.95
N PHE A 17 -16.63 -73.30 49.21
CA PHE A 17 -15.41 -72.77 49.82
C PHE A 17 -15.53 -72.84 51.35
N GLU A 18 -14.58 -73.48 52.00
CA GLU A 18 -14.45 -73.57 53.44
C GLU A 18 -13.39 -72.55 53.91
N PRO A 19 -13.71 -71.63 54.84
CA PRO A 19 -12.72 -70.72 55.41
C PRO A 19 -11.56 -71.52 56.00
N TYR A 20 -10.31 -71.11 55.74
CA TYR A 20 -9.18 -71.69 56.46
C TYR A 20 -9.18 -71.18 57.91
N GLU A 21 -8.75 -72.01 58.87
CA GLU A 21 -8.66 -71.57 60.27
C GLU A 21 -7.65 -70.41 60.39
N PRO A 22 -8.06 -69.23 60.91
CA PRO A 22 -7.11 -68.16 61.20
C PRO A 22 -6.24 -68.55 62.40
N LEU A 23 -4.95 -68.20 62.34
CA LEU A 23 -4.03 -68.35 63.47
C LEU A 23 -4.46 -67.49 64.67
N GLU A 24 -4.10 -67.95 65.87
CA GLU A 24 -4.25 -67.21 67.13
C GLU A 24 -3.84 -65.74 66.99
N GLY A 25 -4.78 -64.83 67.27
CA GLY A 25 -4.49 -63.40 67.44
C GLY A 25 -4.96 -62.45 66.34
N LYS A 26 -5.73 -62.86 65.31
CA LYS A 26 -6.44 -61.93 64.42
C LYS A 26 -7.85 -62.36 64.02
N SER A 27 -8.70 -61.34 63.81
CA SER A 27 -10.10 -61.45 63.40
C SER A 27 -10.22 -61.93 61.95
N ASN A 28 -11.23 -62.77 61.74
CA ASN A 28 -11.67 -63.31 60.47
C ASN A 28 -12.49 -62.24 59.71
N GLU A 29 -11.90 -61.04 59.55
CA GLU A 29 -12.54 -59.87 58.95
C GLU A 29 -12.60 -59.99 57.42
N PRO A 30 -13.67 -59.50 56.78
CA PRO A 30 -13.75 -59.47 55.33
C PRO A 30 -12.59 -58.68 54.75
N SER A 31 -11.82 -59.30 53.85
CA SER A 31 -10.72 -58.64 53.18
C SER A 31 -10.65 -59.00 51.71
N PHE A 32 -10.09 -58.07 50.92
CA PHE A 32 -9.95 -58.23 49.49
C PHE A 32 -8.64 -58.98 49.18
N VAL A 33 -8.79 -60.17 48.61
CA VAL A 33 -7.68 -60.90 48.01
C VAL A 33 -7.49 -60.35 46.60
N TYR A 34 -6.34 -59.73 46.35
CA TYR A 34 -6.04 -59.13 45.04
C TYR A 34 -5.30 -60.10 44.11
N ALA A 35 -4.39 -60.91 44.66
CA ALA A 35 -3.58 -61.84 43.88
C ALA A 35 -3.10 -63.03 44.73
N GLY A 36 -2.92 -64.17 44.07
CA GLY A 36 -2.32 -65.38 44.63
C GLY A 36 -1.13 -65.85 43.80
N PHE A 37 -0.16 -66.49 44.44
CA PHE A 37 1.02 -67.06 43.78
C PHE A 37 1.40 -68.39 44.43
N GLU A 38 1.58 -69.44 43.63
CA GLU A 38 2.09 -70.72 44.13
C GLU A 38 3.62 -70.76 43.97
N ASP A 39 4.34 -70.96 45.06
CA ASP A 39 5.79 -71.12 45.03
C ASP A 39 6.21 -72.51 44.55
N ARG A 40 7.50 -72.67 44.20
CA ARG A 40 8.07 -73.96 43.77
C ARG A 40 7.99 -75.09 44.81
N LYS A 41 7.62 -74.79 46.06
CA LYS A 41 7.45 -75.74 47.16
C LYS A 41 5.98 -76.09 47.41
N GLY A 42 5.06 -75.59 46.58
CA GLY A 42 3.62 -75.84 46.68
C GLY A 42 2.91 -75.01 47.76
N ASN A 43 3.52 -73.94 48.27
CA ASN A 43 2.83 -73.01 49.16
C ASN A 43 2.14 -71.91 48.35
N LEU A 44 0.91 -71.58 48.75
CA LEU A 44 0.13 -70.51 48.16
C LEU A 44 0.32 -69.22 48.95
N TRP A 45 0.92 -68.23 48.29
CA TRP A 45 1.09 -66.87 48.77
C TRP A 45 -0.13 -66.05 48.38
N ILE A 46 -0.77 -65.44 49.35
CA ILE A 46 -2.01 -64.68 49.18
C ILE A 46 -1.77 -63.25 49.63
N GLY A 47 -1.97 -62.30 48.71
CA GLY A 47 -1.99 -60.88 48.98
C GLY A 47 -3.36 -60.44 49.49
N ASP A 48 -3.42 -60.13 50.77
CA ASP A 48 -4.59 -59.60 51.49
C ASP A 48 -4.30 -58.12 51.83
N ALA A 49 -5.29 -57.23 51.88
CA ALA A 49 -5.14 -55.79 52.12
C ALA A 49 -4.23 -55.44 53.33
N GLY A 50 -2.92 -55.29 53.08
CA GLY A 50 -1.89 -55.04 54.10
C GLY A 50 -1.19 -56.28 54.68
N PHE A 51 -1.52 -57.49 54.24
CA PHE A 51 -0.96 -58.76 54.73
C PHE A 51 -0.54 -59.70 53.61
N ILE A 52 0.47 -60.52 53.91
CA ILE A 52 0.87 -61.65 53.06
C ILE A 52 0.63 -62.92 53.86
N ASN A 53 -0.28 -63.75 53.37
CA ASN A 53 -0.59 -65.03 53.98
C ASN A 53 0.06 -66.14 53.16
N ILE A 54 0.78 -67.05 53.80
CA ILE A 54 1.31 -68.26 53.17
C ILE A 54 0.46 -69.43 53.60
N LEU A 55 -0.18 -70.11 52.67
CA LEU A 55 -0.95 -71.30 52.93
C LEU A 55 -0.19 -72.52 52.42
N ASN A 56 0.08 -73.47 53.30
CA ASN A 56 0.51 -74.79 52.86
C ASN A 56 -0.72 -75.60 52.48
N ILE A 57 -0.89 -75.89 51.18
CA ILE A 57 -2.09 -76.53 50.62
C ILE A 57 -2.25 -77.96 51.18
N GLU A 58 -1.16 -78.74 51.25
CA GLU A 58 -1.20 -80.13 51.72
C GLU A 58 -1.64 -80.25 53.18
N LYS A 59 -1.19 -79.32 54.04
CA LYS A 59 -1.49 -79.33 55.47
C LYS A 59 -2.75 -78.54 55.81
N ARG A 60 -3.36 -77.84 54.84
CA ARG A 60 -4.44 -76.84 55.01
C ARG A 60 -4.17 -75.86 56.16
N LYS A 61 -2.91 -75.54 56.42
CA LYS A 61 -2.49 -74.62 57.50
C LYS A 61 -1.97 -73.34 56.90
N ALA A 62 -2.58 -72.23 57.27
CA ALA A 62 -2.12 -70.89 56.92
C ALA A 62 -1.08 -70.41 57.96
N VAL A 63 0.05 -69.91 57.46
CA VAL A 63 1.04 -69.13 58.19
C VAL A 63 0.96 -67.70 57.69
N SER A 64 0.42 -66.79 58.49
CA SER A 64 0.46 -65.36 58.17
C SER A 64 1.86 -64.83 58.42
N LEU A 65 2.52 -64.30 57.39
CA LEU A 65 3.75 -63.55 57.60
C LEU A 65 3.34 -62.17 58.14
N ARG A 66 3.53 -61.98 59.45
CA ARG A 66 3.20 -60.72 60.12
C ARG A 66 3.91 -59.57 59.39
N SER A 67 3.12 -58.53 59.08
CA SER A 67 3.50 -57.27 58.45
C SER A 67 4.88 -56.80 58.88
N ASP A 68 5.87 -56.98 58.01
CA ASP A 68 7.04 -56.11 58.03
C ASP A 68 6.54 -54.65 57.98
N PRO A 69 7.14 -53.71 58.72
CA PRO A 69 6.75 -52.30 58.69
C PRO A 69 6.68 -51.72 57.26
N GLY A 70 7.50 -52.23 56.34
CA GLY A 70 7.55 -51.81 54.94
C GLY A 70 6.35 -52.22 54.09
N PHE A 71 5.61 -53.27 54.48
CA PHE A 71 4.43 -53.75 53.71
C PHE A 71 3.08 -53.32 54.32
N ARG A 72 3.10 -52.54 55.40
CA ARG A 72 1.89 -52.06 56.06
C ARG A 72 1.07 -51.17 55.11
N ASN A 73 -0.24 -51.46 54.99
CA ASN A 73 -1.18 -50.76 54.09
C ASN A 73 -0.88 -50.92 52.59
N GLN A 74 -0.08 -51.90 52.19
CA GLN A 74 0.20 -52.21 50.79
C GLN A 74 -0.60 -53.44 50.34
N SER A 75 -1.01 -53.48 49.07
CA SER A 75 -1.64 -54.66 48.48
C SER A 75 -0.64 -55.37 47.56
N ALA A 76 -0.42 -56.67 47.78
CA ALA A 76 0.39 -57.47 46.86
C ALA A 76 -0.44 -57.81 45.62
N ARG A 77 0.02 -57.38 44.44
CA ARG A 77 -0.71 -57.52 43.17
C ARG A 77 -0.08 -58.52 42.21
N PHE A 78 1.23 -58.70 42.28
CA PHE A 78 1.94 -59.65 41.42
C PHE A 78 3.20 -60.15 42.13
N TRP A 79 3.67 -61.30 41.68
CA TRP A 79 4.72 -62.06 42.35
C TRP A 79 5.67 -62.65 41.31
N TYR A 80 6.97 -62.66 41.60
CA TYR A 80 7.96 -63.32 40.76
C TYR A 80 9.03 -64.00 41.62
N GLN A 81 9.05 -65.33 41.61
CA GLN A 81 10.05 -66.11 42.32
C GLN A 81 11.30 -66.30 41.44
N GLU A 82 12.35 -65.56 41.75
CA GLU A 82 13.64 -65.69 41.07
C GLU A 82 14.41 -66.93 41.56
N SER A 83 14.38 -67.19 42.87
CA SER A 83 14.99 -68.36 43.50
C SER A 83 14.30 -68.68 44.84
N ASP A 84 14.70 -69.77 45.49
CA ASP A 84 14.22 -70.14 46.83
C ASP A 84 14.52 -69.09 47.91
N SER A 85 15.47 -68.19 47.65
CA SER A 85 15.89 -67.12 48.56
C SER A 85 15.48 -65.73 48.10
N LEU A 86 14.78 -65.59 46.97
CA LEU A 86 14.43 -64.30 46.41
C LEU A 86 13.08 -64.34 45.70
N LEU A 87 12.12 -63.68 46.32
CA LEU A 87 10.77 -63.45 45.82
C LEU A 87 10.57 -61.95 45.63
N TRP A 88 10.18 -61.55 44.43
CA TRP A 88 9.78 -60.20 44.11
C TRP A 88 8.27 -60.06 44.28
N ILE A 89 7.86 -59.00 44.96
CA ILE A 89 6.48 -58.70 45.29
C ILE A 89 6.15 -57.32 44.75
N GLY A 90 5.15 -57.23 43.88
CA GLY A 90 4.54 -55.98 43.49
C GLY A 90 3.60 -55.48 44.57
N ALA A 91 4.06 -54.52 45.37
CA ALA A 91 3.16 -53.74 46.22
C ALA A 91 2.47 -52.66 45.39
N THR A 92 1.45 -52.02 45.96
CA THR A 92 0.68 -50.98 45.28
C THR A 92 1.59 -49.92 44.68
N ASP A 93 2.63 -49.47 45.37
CA ASP A 93 3.42 -48.29 44.96
C ASP A 93 4.93 -48.58 44.74
N LYS A 94 5.36 -49.83 44.94
CA LYS A 94 6.78 -50.22 44.91
C LYS A 94 6.96 -51.70 44.65
N LEU A 95 8.18 -52.08 44.31
CA LEU A 95 8.61 -53.47 44.36
C LEU A 95 9.20 -53.77 45.74
N VAL A 96 8.99 -54.98 46.22
CA VAL A 96 9.57 -55.47 47.47
C VAL A 96 10.30 -56.77 47.19
N ARG A 97 11.57 -56.84 47.59
CA ARG A 97 12.33 -58.08 47.62
C ARG A 97 12.09 -58.77 48.94
N HIS A 98 11.65 -60.01 48.91
CA HIS A 98 11.50 -60.87 50.06
C HIS A 98 12.49 -62.03 49.98
N ASN A 99 13.17 -62.32 51.08
CA ASN A 99 13.93 -63.54 51.24
C ASN A 99 13.14 -64.51 52.14
N PRO A 100 12.55 -65.58 51.57
CA PRO A 100 11.74 -66.51 52.34
C PRO A 100 12.49 -67.29 53.42
N LEU A 101 13.83 -67.39 53.33
CA LEU A 101 14.63 -68.20 54.26
C LEU A 101 14.84 -67.54 55.63
N ASN A 102 14.95 -66.21 55.64
CA ASN A 102 15.15 -65.42 56.86
C ASN A 102 14.04 -64.38 57.11
N ASN A 103 13.01 -64.38 56.26
CA ASN A 103 11.85 -63.50 56.30
C ASN A 103 12.16 -61.99 56.24
N THR A 104 13.19 -61.59 55.50
CA THR A 104 13.55 -60.16 55.33
C THR A 104 12.85 -59.54 54.13
N PHE A 105 12.30 -58.34 54.29
CA PHE A 105 11.73 -57.52 53.22
C PHE A 105 12.63 -56.33 52.94
N THR A 106 12.81 -55.99 51.66
CA THR A 106 13.60 -54.83 51.24
C THR A 106 12.88 -54.10 50.13
N ASP A 107 12.51 -52.85 50.40
CA ASP A 107 11.90 -51.95 49.42
C ASP A 107 12.84 -51.72 48.23
N PHE A 108 12.27 -51.79 47.04
CA PHE A 108 12.93 -51.46 45.79
C PHE A 108 12.10 -50.38 45.08
N ARG A 109 12.58 -49.14 45.16
CA ARG A 109 11.91 -47.98 44.56
C ARG A 109 12.25 -47.89 43.07
N ILE A 110 11.19 -47.85 42.26
CA ILE A 110 11.29 -47.61 40.82
C ILE A 110 11.52 -46.10 40.61
N LYS A 111 12.50 -45.76 39.77
CA LYS A 111 12.70 -44.39 39.29
C LYS A 111 11.99 -44.23 37.95
N TYR A 112 11.40 -43.06 37.73
CA TYR A 112 10.74 -42.73 36.46
C TYR A 112 11.58 -41.66 35.76
N GLN A 113 11.98 -41.93 34.52
CA GLN A 113 12.87 -41.05 33.74
C GLN A 113 12.15 -39.73 33.44
N GLY A 114 12.86 -38.61 33.63
CA GLY A 114 12.30 -37.27 33.40
C GLY A 114 11.28 -36.81 34.44
N MET A 115 11.05 -37.57 35.51
CA MET A 115 10.09 -37.22 36.57
C MET A 115 10.79 -36.95 37.91
N SER A 116 10.08 -36.27 38.82
CA SER A 116 10.57 -36.06 40.19
C SER A 116 10.77 -37.40 40.89
N GLN A 117 11.83 -37.51 41.72
CA GLN A 117 12.13 -38.72 42.52
C GLN A 117 11.04 -39.07 43.54
N VAL A 118 10.10 -38.15 43.79
CA VAL A 118 8.95 -38.33 44.68
C VAL A 118 7.73 -38.91 43.94
N THR A 119 7.77 -38.95 42.61
CA THR A 119 6.66 -39.45 41.79
C THR A 119 6.54 -40.97 41.97
N VAL A 120 5.34 -41.43 42.32
CA VAL A 120 5.06 -42.84 42.49
C VAL A 120 3.71 -43.15 41.84
N TYR A 121 3.70 -44.16 40.96
CA TYR A 121 2.48 -44.65 40.34
C TYR A 121 2.11 -46.01 40.90
N PRO A 122 0.81 -46.29 41.03
CA PRO A 122 0.40 -47.63 41.42
C PRO A 122 0.84 -48.68 40.38
N LEU A 123 1.41 -49.79 40.81
CA LEU A 123 1.85 -50.89 39.96
C LEU A 123 0.70 -51.86 39.70
N MET A 124 0.31 -52.02 38.44
CA MET A 124 -0.86 -52.83 38.06
C MET A 124 -0.46 -54.24 37.64
N ALA A 125 0.58 -54.35 36.80
CA ALA A 125 1.01 -55.61 36.20
C ALA A 125 2.52 -55.68 36.09
N MET A 126 3.04 -56.90 35.97
CA MET A 126 4.46 -57.14 35.74
C MET A 126 4.66 -58.34 34.83
N ALA A 127 5.55 -58.21 33.87
CA ALA A 127 6.09 -59.28 33.06
C ALA A 127 7.62 -59.29 33.17
N VAL A 128 8.21 -60.48 33.17
CA VAL A 128 9.67 -60.65 33.30
C VAL A 128 10.20 -61.30 32.03
N ASP A 129 11.19 -60.66 31.39
CA ASP A 129 11.80 -61.21 30.17
C ASP A 129 12.82 -62.34 30.48
N SER A 130 13.35 -62.97 29.43
CA SER A 130 14.33 -64.07 29.57
C SER A 130 15.65 -63.64 30.20
N GLU A 131 15.98 -62.35 30.18
CA GLU A 131 17.16 -61.76 30.82
C GLU A 131 16.93 -61.35 32.29
N LYS A 132 15.71 -61.54 32.78
CA LYS A 132 15.22 -61.14 34.11
C LYS A 132 15.07 -59.62 34.29
N ASN A 133 14.86 -58.87 33.21
CA ASN A 133 14.40 -57.48 33.32
C ASN A 133 12.87 -57.44 33.50
N PHE A 134 12.40 -56.40 34.18
CA PHE A 134 11.00 -56.25 34.54
C PHE A 134 10.35 -55.23 33.62
N TRP A 135 9.19 -55.60 33.11
CA TRP A 135 8.26 -54.73 32.42
C TRP A 135 7.07 -54.53 33.34
N ILE A 136 6.82 -53.29 33.73
CA ILE A 136 5.89 -52.97 34.81
C ILE A 136 4.83 -52.03 34.25
N GLY A 137 3.59 -52.49 34.29
CA GLY A 137 2.43 -51.67 33.96
C GLY A 137 2.04 -50.83 35.16
N THR A 138 1.81 -49.53 34.94
CA THR A 138 1.44 -48.61 36.02
C THR A 138 0.10 -47.94 35.76
N TYR A 139 -0.52 -47.44 36.83
CA TYR A 139 -1.76 -46.67 36.78
C TYR A 139 -1.43 -45.18 36.53
N GLY A 140 -1.17 -44.84 35.26
CA GLY A 140 -0.97 -43.46 34.80
C GLY A 140 0.49 -43.03 34.57
N GLY A 141 1.46 -43.90 34.88
CA GLY A 141 2.88 -43.68 34.58
C GLY A 141 3.35 -44.36 33.29
N GLY A 142 2.44 -45.06 32.59
CA GLY A 142 2.75 -45.84 31.39
C GLY A 142 3.41 -47.19 31.69
N LEU A 143 4.15 -47.69 30.70
CA LEU A 143 4.90 -48.95 30.76
C LEU A 143 6.35 -48.66 31.18
N VAL A 144 6.83 -49.31 32.23
CA VAL A 144 8.19 -49.12 32.74
C VAL A 144 9.03 -50.36 32.52
N TYR A 145 10.11 -50.20 31.77
CA TYR A 145 11.22 -51.14 31.76
C TYR A 145 12.14 -50.87 32.96
N LEU A 146 12.53 -51.92 33.67
CA LEU A 146 13.44 -51.89 34.81
C LEU A 146 14.44 -53.03 34.71
N ASN A 147 15.73 -52.71 34.71
CA ASN A 147 16.78 -53.70 34.96
C ASN A 147 17.10 -53.74 36.46
N PRO A 148 16.77 -54.81 37.20
CA PRO A 148 16.95 -54.86 38.65
C PRO A 148 18.43 -54.96 39.09
N LYS A 149 19.36 -55.30 38.17
CA LYS A 149 20.80 -55.40 38.47
C LYS A 149 21.50 -54.05 38.39
N THR A 150 21.16 -53.25 37.37
CA THR A 150 21.75 -51.92 37.13
C THR A 150 20.91 -50.79 37.73
N ASN A 151 19.65 -51.06 38.08
CA ASN A 151 18.64 -50.08 38.48
C ASN A 151 18.34 -49.05 37.37
N GLU A 152 18.62 -49.41 36.11
CA GLU A 152 18.25 -48.63 34.94
C GLU A 152 16.74 -48.75 34.69
N THR A 153 16.11 -47.61 34.37
CA THR A 153 14.67 -47.51 34.15
C THR A 153 14.38 -46.70 32.90
N LYS A 154 13.35 -47.11 32.17
CA LYS A 154 12.81 -46.36 31.03
C LYS A 154 11.30 -46.49 31.03
N ASN A 155 10.60 -45.35 31.07
CA ASN A 155 9.14 -45.31 30.97
C ASN A 155 8.72 -44.93 29.54
N TYR A 156 7.76 -45.68 29.02
CA TYR A 156 7.07 -45.41 27.76
C TYR A 156 5.67 -44.90 28.08
N ARG A 157 5.24 -43.84 27.40
CA ARG A 157 3.95 -43.16 27.59
C ARG A 157 3.22 -42.97 26.26
N VAL A 158 2.08 -42.28 26.29
CA VAL A 158 1.30 -41.93 25.09
C VAL A 158 2.15 -41.23 24.02
N GLU A 159 3.07 -40.37 24.45
CA GLU A 159 4.03 -39.64 23.60
C GLU A 159 4.99 -40.59 22.85
N ASP A 160 5.32 -41.74 23.44
CA ASP A 160 6.25 -42.73 22.87
C ASP A 160 5.55 -43.75 21.96
N GLY A 161 4.22 -43.71 21.86
CA GLY A 161 3.48 -44.66 21.03
C GLY A 161 2.41 -45.47 21.76
N LEU A 162 2.29 -45.40 23.10
CA LEU A 162 1.21 -46.10 23.79
C LEU A 162 -0.17 -45.49 23.47
N PRO A 163 -1.25 -46.30 23.47
CA PRO A 163 -2.61 -45.78 23.33
C PRO A 163 -3.07 -45.04 24.59
N ASN A 164 -2.57 -45.42 25.77
CA ASN A 164 -2.96 -44.85 27.05
C ASN A 164 -1.94 -45.18 28.16
N ASP A 165 -1.79 -44.28 29.14
CA ASP A 165 -0.81 -44.42 30.24
C ASP A 165 -1.25 -45.36 31.38
N TYR A 166 -2.49 -45.85 31.35
CA TYR A 166 -2.99 -46.84 32.31
C TYR A 166 -2.79 -48.24 31.75
N ILE A 167 -1.69 -48.88 32.16
CA ILE A 167 -1.36 -50.25 31.75
C ILE A 167 -1.93 -51.21 32.78
N LEU A 168 -2.76 -52.15 32.33
CA LEU A 168 -3.53 -53.02 33.22
C LEU A 168 -2.98 -54.42 33.31
N GLU A 169 -2.52 -54.99 32.19
CA GLU A 169 -1.96 -56.33 32.08
C GLU A 169 -0.85 -56.36 31.03
N LEU A 170 0.08 -57.30 31.19
CA LEU A 170 1.24 -57.48 30.33
C LEU A 170 1.44 -58.96 29.98
N GLN A 171 1.65 -59.26 28.71
CA GLN A 171 1.89 -60.62 28.23
C GLN A 171 2.96 -60.65 27.15
N PHE A 172 3.93 -61.54 27.28
CA PHE A 172 4.93 -61.76 26.24
C PHE A 172 4.38 -62.66 25.13
N ASP A 173 4.72 -62.29 23.90
CA ASP A 173 4.57 -63.11 22.71
C ASP A 173 5.98 -63.56 22.29
N GLY A 174 6.44 -64.66 22.91
CA GLY A 174 7.83 -65.09 22.81
C GLY A 174 8.83 -64.02 23.30
N GLU A 175 9.99 -63.94 22.65
CA GLU A 175 11.04 -62.96 22.97
C GLU A 175 10.97 -61.69 22.09
N LYS A 176 9.98 -61.60 21.19
CA LYS A 176 9.92 -60.54 20.19
C LYS A 176 8.99 -59.39 20.60
N TYR A 177 7.82 -59.71 21.13
CA TYR A 177 6.82 -58.71 21.45
C TYR A 177 6.34 -58.77 22.89
N LEU A 178 6.02 -57.60 23.43
CA LEU A 178 5.28 -57.44 24.67
C LEU A 178 3.93 -56.80 24.38
N TRP A 179 2.86 -57.50 24.75
CA TRP A 179 1.50 -57.00 24.68
C TRP A 179 1.11 -56.33 25.99
N ALA A 180 0.47 -55.18 25.89
CA ALA A 180 -0.03 -54.41 27.01
C ALA A 180 -1.49 -54.05 26.80
N SER A 181 -2.35 -54.36 27.77
CA SER A 181 -3.74 -53.92 27.74
C SER A 181 -3.91 -52.60 28.49
N THR A 182 -4.74 -51.70 27.95
CA THR A 182 -4.92 -50.35 28.49
C THR A 182 -6.40 -49.96 28.58
N ASN A 183 -6.69 -48.76 29.08
CA ASN A 183 -8.05 -48.19 29.02
C ASN A 183 -8.46 -47.72 27.61
N GLN A 184 -7.57 -47.73 26.61
CA GLN A 184 -7.89 -47.34 25.24
C GLN A 184 -7.36 -48.32 24.19
N GLY A 185 -7.51 -49.61 24.47
CA GLY A 185 -7.11 -50.68 23.55
C GLY A 185 -5.92 -51.47 24.03
N LEU A 186 -5.37 -52.28 23.12
CA LEU A 186 -4.13 -53.04 23.29
C LEU A 186 -2.97 -52.30 22.63
N ALA A 187 -1.78 -52.52 23.15
CA ALA A 187 -0.53 -52.09 22.54
C ALA A 187 0.39 -53.29 22.37
N ARG A 188 1.01 -53.43 21.20
CA ARG A 188 2.10 -54.38 20.94
C ARG A 188 3.41 -53.58 20.86
N LEU A 189 4.34 -53.87 21.75
CA LEU A 189 5.70 -53.33 21.73
C LEU A 189 6.63 -54.32 21.05
N ASP A 190 7.31 -53.88 19.99
CA ASP A 190 8.46 -54.61 19.44
C ASP A 190 9.68 -54.38 20.34
N LEU A 191 10.23 -55.46 20.91
CA LEU A 191 11.32 -55.37 21.87
C LEU A 191 12.66 -55.00 21.20
N ALA A 192 12.81 -55.15 19.88
CA ALA A 192 14.00 -54.76 19.15
C ALA A 192 13.94 -53.29 18.71
N SER A 193 12.87 -52.87 18.03
CA SER A 193 12.73 -51.48 17.52
C SER A 193 12.27 -50.49 18.60
N LYS A 194 11.62 -50.99 19.66
CA LYS A 194 10.94 -50.20 20.70
C LYS A 194 9.76 -49.37 20.17
N GLU A 195 9.19 -49.75 19.04
CA GLU A 195 8.00 -49.13 18.47
C GLU A 195 6.72 -49.80 18.97
N PHE A 196 5.66 -49.01 19.10
CA PHE A 196 4.34 -49.47 19.51
C PHE A 196 3.36 -49.51 18.33
N GLU A 197 2.65 -50.62 18.24
CA GLU A 197 1.44 -50.77 17.44
C GLU A 197 0.21 -50.81 18.35
N ARG A 198 -0.89 -50.20 17.90
CA ARG A 198 -2.09 -49.98 18.71
C ARG A 198 -3.26 -50.72 18.08
N PHE A 199 -4.06 -51.38 18.91
CA PHE A 199 -5.25 -52.08 18.49
C PHE A 199 -6.43 -51.63 19.34
N ASN A 200 -7.54 -51.27 18.71
CA ASN A 200 -8.77 -50.87 19.38
C ASN A 200 -9.99 -51.53 18.75
N THR A 201 -11.19 -51.05 19.11
CA THR A 201 -12.45 -51.62 18.63
C THR A 201 -12.61 -51.55 17.11
N GLY A 202 -12.01 -50.56 16.45
CA GLY A 202 -11.96 -50.44 15.00
C GLY A 202 -11.04 -51.48 14.32
N ASP A 203 -10.14 -52.09 15.08
CA ASP A 203 -9.23 -53.15 14.62
C ASP A 203 -9.73 -54.55 15.05
N GLY A 204 -10.91 -54.62 15.66
CA GLY A 204 -11.59 -55.87 16.01
C GLY A 204 -11.57 -56.23 17.50
N THR A 205 -11.03 -55.40 18.40
CA THR A 205 -11.13 -55.68 19.84
C THR A 205 -12.58 -55.56 20.32
N VAL A 206 -13.00 -56.44 21.24
CA VAL A 206 -14.39 -56.45 21.74
C VAL A 206 -14.67 -55.27 22.67
N SER A 207 -13.65 -54.85 23.43
CA SER A 207 -13.72 -53.73 24.37
C SER A 207 -12.63 -52.71 24.06
N ARG A 208 -12.96 -51.43 24.29
CA ARG A 208 -11.97 -50.35 24.31
C ARG A 208 -11.20 -50.32 25.63
N GLU A 209 -11.91 -50.55 26.73
CA GLU A 209 -11.36 -50.58 28.08
C GLU A 209 -11.12 -52.03 28.51
N PHE A 210 -9.89 -52.33 28.92
CA PHE A 210 -9.52 -53.62 29.48
C PHE A 210 -9.60 -53.61 31.01
N ASN A 211 -9.47 -54.78 31.65
CA ASN A 211 -9.50 -54.93 33.10
C ASN A 211 -8.17 -55.46 33.63
N ALA A 212 -7.78 -55.01 34.83
CA ALA A 212 -6.64 -55.58 35.55
C ALA A 212 -6.93 -57.04 35.96
N GLY A 213 -5.89 -57.88 35.96
CA GLY A 213 -5.98 -59.32 36.24
C GLY A 213 -6.58 -60.16 35.11
N ALA A 214 -6.97 -59.54 33.99
CA ALA A 214 -7.74 -60.20 32.94
C ALA A 214 -6.90 -60.47 31.68
N SER A 215 -5.77 -61.16 31.82
CA SER A 215 -4.95 -61.60 30.69
C SER A 215 -4.55 -63.07 30.80
N LEU A 216 -4.46 -63.76 29.66
CA LEU A 216 -3.99 -65.14 29.60
C LEU A 216 -3.36 -65.44 28.23
N PHE A 217 -2.14 -65.97 28.23
CA PHE A 217 -1.54 -66.60 27.06
C PHE A 217 -1.66 -68.12 27.17
N THR A 218 -2.37 -68.73 26.23
CA THR A 218 -2.64 -70.16 26.25
C THR A 218 -1.48 -70.96 25.64
N LYS A 219 -1.38 -72.25 26.00
CA LYS A 219 -0.36 -73.15 25.41
C LYS A 219 -0.51 -73.32 23.90
N ASP A 220 -1.72 -73.14 23.38
CA ASP A 220 -2.02 -73.26 21.96
C ASP A 220 -1.75 -71.96 21.19
N GLY A 221 -1.14 -70.93 21.81
CA GLY A 221 -0.73 -69.69 21.15
C GLY A 221 -1.80 -68.59 21.07
N ILE A 222 -2.95 -68.76 21.75
CA ILE A 222 -4.01 -67.75 21.79
C ILE A 222 -3.74 -66.79 22.95
N MET A 223 -3.80 -65.49 22.67
CA MET A 223 -3.83 -64.42 23.66
C MET A 223 -5.27 -64.02 23.98
N LEU A 224 -5.55 -63.85 25.27
CA LEU A 224 -6.85 -63.50 25.81
C LEU A 224 -6.69 -62.25 26.68
N PHE A 225 -7.50 -61.23 26.41
CA PHE A 225 -7.58 -60.02 27.21
C PHE A 225 -9.03 -59.69 27.52
N GLY A 226 -9.38 -59.64 28.80
CA GLY A 226 -10.71 -59.31 29.29
C GLY A 226 -10.89 -57.81 29.45
N GLY A 227 -12.02 -57.31 28.97
CA GLY A 227 -12.43 -55.92 29.13
C GLY A 227 -13.82 -55.78 29.72
N THR A 228 -14.31 -54.54 29.71
CA THR A 228 -15.61 -54.20 30.30
C THR A 228 -16.79 -54.84 29.57
N ASN A 229 -16.65 -55.14 28.28
CA ASN A 229 -17.70 -55.70 27.42
C ASN A 229 -17.40 -57.13 26.92
N GLY A 230 -16.53 -57.88 27.61
CA GLY A 230 -16.28 -59.29 27.30
C GLY A 230 -14.80 -59.62 27.17
N LEU A 231 -14.50 -60.63 26.34
CA LEU A 231 -13.16 -61.20 26.17
C LEU A 231 -12.71 -61.04 24.72
N THR A 232 -11.55 -60.42 24.51
CA THR A 232 -10.89 -60.36 23.20
C THR A 232 -9.90 -61.53 23.11
N ALA A 233 -10.00 -62.34 22.05
CA ALA A 233 -9.18 -63.52 21.83
C ALA A 233 -8.57 -63.46 20.42
N PHE A 234 -7.26 -63.64 20.29
CA PHE A 234 -6.58 -63.62 19.00
C PHE A 234 -5.27 -64.41 19.03
N ARG A 235 -4.77 -64.77 17.84
CA ARG A 235 -3.43 -65.34 17.62
C ARG A 235 -2.53 -64.23 17.08
N PRO A 236 -1.44 -63.85 17.77
CA PRO A 236 -0.57 -62.77 17.32
C PRO A 236 0.03 -62.97 15.92
N GLU A 237 0.26 -64.23 15.55
CA GLU A 237 0.81 -64.66 14.25
C GLU A 237 -0.17 -64.55 13.08
N GLU A 238 -1.47 -64.46 13.34
CA GLU A 238 -2.53 -64.35 12.32
C GLU A 238 -2.93 -62.88 12.05
N ILE A 239 -2.31 -61.92 12.73
CA ILE A 239 -2.59 -60.49 12.51
C ILE A 239 -1.98 -60.06 11.18
N GLU A 240 -2.84 -59.79 10.19
CA GLU A 240 -2.46 -59.28 8.88
C GLU A 240 -2.47 -57.76 8.85
N ILE A 241 -1.35 -57.15 8.44
CA ILE A 241 -1.23 -55.72 8.19
C ILE A 241 -1.73 -55.44 6.77
N ASN A 242 -2.55 -54.42 6.55
CA ASN A 242 -2.97 -54.02 5.21
C ASN A 242 -1.84 -53.24 4.50
N PRO A 243 -1.14 -53.81 3.50
CA PRO A 243 -0.06 -53.12 2.82
C PRO A 243 -0.57 -52.15 1.73
N ALA A 244 -1.89 -52.13 1.46
CA ALA A 244 -2.45 -51.37 0.36
C ALA A 244 -2.63 -49.89 0.74
N PRO A 245 -1.95 -48.94 0.06
CA PRO A 245 -2.19 -47.52 0.26
C PRO A 245 -3.62 -47.17 -0.19
N PRO A 246 -4.36 -46.34 0.56
CA PRO A 246 -5.75 -46.05 0.23
C PRO A 246 -5.85 -45.12 -0.99
N GLN A 247 -6.86 -45.32 -1.84
CA GLN A 247 -7.18 -44.34 -2.86
C GLN A 247 -7.79 -43.09 -2.19
N ILE A 248 -7.39 -41.89 -2.60
CA ILE A 248 -7.89 -40.64 -2.05
C ILE A 248 -8.75 -39.95 -3.08
N VAL A 249 -9.89 -39.44 -2.65
CA VAL A 249 -10.83 -38.69 -3.48
C VAL A 249 -11.18 -37.37 -2.81
N LEU A 250 -11.28 -36.31 -3.60
CA LEU A 250 -11.88 -35.06 -3.18
C LEU A 250 -13.41 -35.24 -3.20
N THR A 251 -14.08 -34.96 -2.09
CA THR A 251 -15.53 -35.21 -1.94
C THR A 251 -16.37 -33.96 -2.12
N ALA A 252 -15.87 -32.81 -1.66
CA ALA A 252 -16.57 -31.53 -1.76
C ALA A 252 -15.59 -30.35 -1.82
N PHE A 253 -16.05 -29.27 -2.45
CA PHE A 253 -15.42 -27.95 -2.38
C PHE A 253 -16.46 -26.97 -1.84
N LYS A 254 -16.09 -26.21 -0.81
CA LYS A 254 -17.01 -25.25 -0.16
C LYS A 254 -16.47 -23.83 -0.26
N LYS A 255 -17.41 -22.90 -0.42
CA LYS A 255 -17.20 -21.45 -0.24
C LYS A 255 -18.02 -20.99 0.95
N PHE A 256 -17.42 -20.30 1.91
CA PHE A 256 -18.10 -19.85 3.13
C PHE A 256 -18.87 -20.98 3.84
N ASN A 257 -18.25 -22.17 3.92
CA ASN A 257 -18.83 -23.38 4.50
C ASN A 257 -20.10 -23.91 3.79
N THR A 258 -20.35 -23.47 2.55
CA THR A 258 -21.44 -23.95 1.69
C THR A 258 -20.86 -24.69 0.50
N GLU A 259 -21.29 -25.93 0.28
CA GLU A 259 -20.83 -26.76 -0.84
C GLU A 259 -21.23 -26.16 -2.19
N VAL A 260 -20.27 -26.13 -3.12
CA VAL A 260 -20.45 -25.63 -4.48
C VAL A 260 -20.49 -26.79 -5.45
N LYS A 261 -21.56 -26.86 -6.25
CA LYS A 261 -21.67 -27.84 -7.34
C LYS A 261 -20.78 -27.43 -8.51
N LEU A 262 -19.68 -28.14 -8.69
CA LEU A 262 -18.77 -27.97 -9.83
C LEU A 262 -19.27 -28.77 -11.06
N THR A 263 -18.97 -28.27 -12.25
CA THR A 263 -19.22 -28.97 -13.52
C THR A 263 -17.95 -28.89 -14.37
N PRO A 264 -17.18 -29.99 -14.50
CA PRO A 264 -17.44 -31.32 -13.96
C PRO A 264 -17.26 -31.38 -12.43
N GLY A 265 -17.81 -32.42 -11.77
CA GLY A 265 -17.78 -32.54 -10.30
C GLY A 265 -16.37 -32.62 -9.72
N ILE A 266 -16.19 -32.30 -8.44
CA ILE A 266 -14.88 -32.20 -7.78
C ILE A 266 -14.00 -33.46 -7.90
N GLN A 267 -14.60 -34.64 -8.04
CA GLN A 267 -13.90 -35.91 -8.18
C GLN A 267 -13.10 -36.03 -9.48
N VAL A 268 -13.48 -35.26 -10.52
CA VAL A 268 -12.90 -35.29 -11.87
C VAL A 268 -12.45 -33.92 -12.35
N ALA A 269 -12.71 -32.87 -11.57
CA ALA A 269 -12.30 -31.52 -11.91
C ALA A 269 -10.77 -31.40 -11.86
N GLU A 270 -10.17 -30.95 -12.96
CA GLU A 270 -8.74 -30.64 -13.02
C GLU A 270 -8.44 -29.22 -12.51
N GLU A 271 -9.45 -28.34 -12.57
CA GLU A 271 -9.35 -26.94 -12.18
C GLU A 271 -10.64 -26.42 -11.53
N ILE A 272 -10.47 -25.48 -10.60
CA ILE A 272 -11.52 -24.76 -9.90
C ILE A 272 -11.22 -23.28 -9.99
N GLU A 273 -12.13 -22.52 -10.58
CA GLU A 273 -12.04 -21.07 -10.64
C GLU A 273 -12.92 -20.42 -9.56
N ILE A 274 -12.37 -19.47 -8.83
CA ILE A 274 -13.08 -18.68 -7.82
C ILE A 274 -12.86 -17.18 -8.01
N ASP A 275 -13.73 -16.38 -7.41
CA ASP A 275 -13.62 -14.92 -7.40
C ASP A 275 -12.78 -14.47 -6.19
N TYR A 276 -12.01 -13.39 -6.30
CA TYR A 276 -11.24 -12.80 -5.20
C TYR A 276 -12.08 -12.47 -3.94
N LYS A 277 -13.41 -12.40 -4.06
CA LYS A 277 -14.33 -12.22 -2.91
C LYS A 277 -14.52 -13.48 -2.09
N ASP A 278 -14.23 -14.66 -2.63
CA ASP A 278 -14.38 -15.95 -1.97
C ASP A 278 -13.23 -16.20 -0.99
N ASN A 279 -13.23 -15.45 0.12
CA ASN A 279 -12.09 -15.37 1.03
C ASN A 279 -12.03 -16.50 2.08
N LEU A 280 -12.98 -17.44 2.06
CA LEU A 280 -12.97 -18.64 2.88
C LEU A 280 -13.39 -19.83 1.99
N ILE A 281 -12.44 -20.73 1.78
CA ILE A 281 -12.65 -21.96 1.03
C ILE A 281 -12.26 -23.17 1.87
N SER A 282 -12.91 -24.31 1.62
CA SER A 282 -12.47 -25.59 2.17
C SER A 282 -12.57 -26.72 1.17
N PHE A 283 -11.65 -27.67 1.30
CA PHE A 283 -11.62 -28.91 0.54
C PHE A 283 -11.96 -30.06 1.50
N GLU A 284 -12.96 -30.86 1.13
CA GLU A 284 -13.20 -32.13 1.80
C GLU A 284 -12.63 -33.28 0.97
N PHE A 285 -12.10 -34.29 1.66
CA PHE A 285 -11.46 -35.44 1.06
C PHE A 285 -11.66 -36.69 1.90
N ALA A 286 -11.60 -37.85 1.25
CA ALA A 286 -11.72 -39.14 1.90
C ALA A 286 -10.72 -40.15 1.34
N ALA A 287 -10.09 -40.89 2.24
CA ALA A 287 -9.37 -42.11 1.91
C ALA A 287 -10.38 -43.27 1.81
N LEU A 288 -10.41 -43.95 0.66
CA LEU A 288 -11.24 -45.11 0.37
C LEU A 288 -10.62 -46.37 1.01
N ASN A 289 -10.66 -46.41 2.34
CA ASN A 289 -10.36 -47.59 3.14
C ASN A 289 -11.51 -47.80 4.14
N PHE A 290 -12.20 -48.93 3.99
CA PHE A 290 -13.41 -49.25 4.75
C PHE A 290 -13.15 -50.10 6.00
N ILE A 291 -11.90 -50.56 6.22
CA ILE A 291 -11.55 -51.40 7.39
C ILE A 291 -11.72 -50.59 8.67
N ASN A 292 -10.99 -49.46 8.77
CA ASN A 292 -11.11 -48.54 9.89
C ASN A 292 -10.96 -47.07 9.41
N PRO A 293 -12.04 -46.46 8.88
CA PRO A 293 -11.98 -45.14 8.24
C PRO A 293 -11.54 -43.99 9.13
N ASP A 294 -11.76 -44.10 10.44
CA ASP A 294 -11.47 -43.05 11.42
C ASP A 294 -10.01 -43.06 11.89
N SER A 295 -9.30 -44.17 11.64
CA SER A 295 -7.85 -44.32 11.89
C SER A 295 -6.98 -43.86 10.72
N ASN A 296 -7.58 -43.58 9.55
CA ASN A 296 -6.84 -43.03 8.41
C ASN A 296 -6.26 -41.65 8.77
N LYS A 297 -5.01 -41.40 8.41
CA LYS A 297 -4.36 -40.10 8.59
C LYS A 297 -4.29 -39.33 7.27
N TYR A 298 -4.34 -38.02 7.33
CA TYR A 298 -4.29 -37.13 6.17
C TYR A 298 -3.19 -36.08 6.33
N ALA A 299 -2.59 -35.69 5.22
CA ALA A 299 -1.73 -34.53 5.11
C ALA A 299 -2.07 -33.77 3.84
N TYR A 300 -2.08 -32.45 3.88
CA TYR A 300 -2.40 -31.61 2.73
C TYR A 300 -1.43 -30.44 2.57
N MET A 301 -1.43 -29.82 1.40
CA MET A 301 -0.60 -28.67 1.06
C MET A 301 -1.27 -27.88 -0.06
N LEU A 302 -1.23 -26.56 0.00
CA LEU A 302 -1.60 -25.68 -1.11
C LEU A 302 -0.34 -25.09 -1.75
N GLU A 303 0.12 -25.68 -2.85
CA GLU A 303 1.29 -25.17 -3.58
C GLU A 303 1.05 -23.74 -4.05
N GLY A 304 2.01 -22.86 -3.79
CA GLY A 304 1.89 -21.41 -3.98
C GLY A 304 1.50 -20.64 -2.72
N PHE A 305 1.11 -21.33 -1.64
CA PHE A 305 0.80 -20.76 -0.32
C PHE A 305 1.58 -21.43 0.81
N ASP A 306 1.59 -22.77 0.86
CA ASP A 306 2.29 -23.57 1.86
C ASP A 306 3.66 -24.07 1.34
N ASP A 307 4.69 -24.00 2.19
CA ASP A 307 6.03 -24.54 1.88
C ASP A 307 6.22 -26.01 2.29
N LEU A 308 5.43 -26.50 3.27
CA LEU A 308 5.54 -27.82 3.86
C LEU A 308 4.15 -28.49 3.97
N TRP A 309 4.13 -29.83 4.00
CA TRP A 309 2.92 -30.59 4.26
C TRP A 309 2.36 -30.34 5.66
N ILE A 310 1.06 -30.08 5.74
CA ILE A 310 0.32 -29.90 6.99
C ILE A 310 -0.30 -31.25 7.37
N GLU A 311 0.11 -31.80 8.51
CA GLU A 311 -0.52 -33.01 9.06
C GLU A 311 -1.89 -32.68 9.66
N ASN A 312 -2.92 -33.40 9.21
CA ASN A 312 -4.32 -33.14 9.60
C ASN A 312 -4.93 -34.26 10.46
N GLY A 313 -4.11 -35.21 10.95
CA GLY A 313 -4.61 -36.37 11.69
C GLY A 313 -5.71 -37.09 10.91
N SER A 314 -6.84 -37.40 11.55
CA SER A 314 -8.00 -38.02 10.90
C SER A 314 -9.04 -37.05 10.33
N LYS A 315 -8.75 -35.73 10.35
CA LYS A 315 -9.67 -34.72 9.83
C LYS A 315 -9.70 -34.77 8.30
N LYS A 316 -10.93 -34.78 7.76
CA LYS A 316 -11.25 -34.94 6.34
C LYS A 316 -11.45 -33.62 5.60
N GLU A 317 -11.07 -32.50 6.22
CA GLU A 317 -11.30 -31.16 5.68
C GLU A 317 -10.10 -30.25 5.93
N ALA A 318 -9.77 -29.43 4.93
CA ALA A 318 -8.73 -28.40 4.96
C ALA A 318 -9.34 -27.03 4.65
N TYR A 319 -8.94 -26.00 5.41
CA TYR A 319 -9.49 -24.65 5.31
C TYR A 319 -8.40 -23.65 4.90
N PHE A 320 -8.75 -22.76 3.98
CA PHE A 320 -7.89 -21.66 3.55
C PHE A 320 -8.65 -20.34 3.59
N THR A 321 -7.98 -19.28 4.05
CA THR A 321 -8.57 -17.95 4.19
C THR A 321 -7.70 -16.87 3.56
N ASN A 322 -8.33 -15.84 3.01
CA ASN A 322 -7.69 -14.63 2.47
C ASN A 322 -6.51 -14.93 1.53
N LEU A 323 -6.68 -15.87 0.60
CA LEU A 323 -5.69 -16.14 -0.44
C LEU A 323 -5.65 -14.99 -1.46
N ASP A 324 -4.45 -14.60 -1.87
CA ASP A 324 -4.25 -13.59 -2.91
C ASP A 324 -4.69 -14.12 -4.29
N PRO A 325 -5.03 -13.24 -5.25
CA PRO A 325 -5.29 -13.66 -6.62
C PRO A 325 -4.06 -14.32 -7.25
N GLY A 326 -4.24 -15.51 -7.81
CA GLY A 326 -3.15 -16.32 -8.33
C GLY A 326 -3.57 -17.74 -8.70
N GLU A 327 -2.58 -18.54 -9.09
CA GLU A 327 -2.74 -19.96 -9.40
C GLU A 327 -2.11 -20.78 -8.28
N TYR A 328 -2.89 -21.72 -7.75
CA TYR A 328 -2.50 -22.62 -6.66
C TYR A 328 -2.79 -24.07 -7.06
N THR A 329 -2.12 -25.02 -6.41
CA THR A 329 -2.47 -26.45 -6.55
C THR A 329 -2.69 -27.06 -5.18
N PHE A 330 -3.93 -27.46 -4.89
CA PHE A 330 -4.25 -28.20 -3.68
C PHE A 330 -3.80 -29.64 -3.85
N ARG A 331 -3.06 -30.17 -2.87
CA ARG A 331 -2.62 -31.56 -2.80
C ARG A 331 -3.01 -32.17 -1.47
N VAL A 332 -3.45 -33.42 -1.51
CA VAL A 332 -3.75 -34.20 -0.31
C VAL A 332 -3.24 -35.62 -0.46
N LYS A 333 -2.58 -36.13 0.58
CA LYS A 333 -2.21 -37.54 0.75
C LYS A 333 -2.81 -38.09 2.03
N ALA A 334 -2.89 -39.42 2.11
CA ALA A 334 -3.50 -40.12 3.23
C ALA A 334 -2.85 -41.48 3.46
N SER A 335 -2.91 -41.94 4.70
CA SER A 335 -2.55 -43.30 5.09
C SER A 335 -3.79 -44.14 5.35
N ASN A 336 -3.64 -45.46 5.21
CA ASN A 336 -4.61 -46.40 5.77
C ASN A 336 -4.50 -46.45 7.31
N ASN A 337 -5.30 -47.30 7.95
CA ASN A 337 -5.31 -47.52 9.41
C ASN A 337 -3.96 -48.04 9.95
N ASP A 338 -3.18 -48.71 9.10
CA ASP A 338 -1.88 -49.30 9.46
C ASP A 338 -0.69 -48.38 9.12
N GLY A 339 -0.96 -47.13 8.71
CA GLY A 339 0.08 -46.13 8.46
C GLY A 339 0.75 -46.21 7.09
N VAL A 340 0.23 -47.00 6.15
CA VAL A 340 0.74 -47.04 4.77
C VAL A 340 0.21 -45.85 3.98
N TRP A 341 1.12 -44.94 3.58
CA TRP A 341 0.80 -43.70 2.90
C TRP A 341 0.67 -43.85 1.38
N ASN A 342 -0.37 -43.23 0.81
CA ASN A 342 -0.47 -42.98 -0.62
C ASN A 342 0.21 -41.66 -0.99
N GLU A 343 1.49 -41.71 -1.36
CA GLU A 343 2.28 -40.53 -1.74
C GLU A 343 1.86 -39.90 -3.08
N LYS A 344 1.13 -40.63 -3.93
CA LYS A 344 0.60 -40.05 -5.18
C LYS A 344 -0.50 -39.02 -4.89
N GLY A 345 -1.31 -39.27 -3.86
CA GLY A 345 -2.34 -38.35 -3.40
C GLY A 345 -3.45 -38.07 -4.42
N ALA A 346 -4.23 -37.02 -4.13
CA ALA A 346 -5.13 -36.35 -5.06
C ALA A 346 -4.74 -34.86 -5.15
N SER A 347 -4.97 -34.25 -6.30
CA SER A 347 -4.66 -32.84 -6.52
C SER A 347 -5.65 -32.16 -7.44
N VAL A 348 -5.88 -30.86 -7.23
CA VAL A 348 -6.71 -30.01 -8.08
C VAL A 348 -6.12 -28.61 -8.17
N ARG A 349 -6.17 -28.00 -9.37
CA ARG A 349 -5.71 -26.62 -9.56
C ARG A 349 -6.78 -25.65 -9.08
N LEU A 350 -6.38 -24.61 -8.36
CA LEU A 350 -7.24 -23.56 -7.86
C LEU A 350 -6.79 -22.23 -8.46
N ILE A 351 -7.68 -21.55 -9.18
CA ILE A 351 -7.40 -20.27 -9.83
C ILE A 351 -8.27 -19.20 -9.17
N ILE A 352 -7.64 -18.19 -8.58
CA ILE A 352 -8.31 -17.07 -7.92
C ILE A 352 -8.25 -15.86 -8.85
N ASN A 353 -9.39 -15.52 -9.45
CA ASN A 353 -9.48 -14.43 -10.43
C ASN A 353 -9.25 -13.07 -9.75
N PRO A 354 -8.35 -12.20 -10.28
CA PRO A 354 -8.07 -10.91 -9.69
C PRO A 354 -9.26 -9.95 -9.85
N PRO A 355 -9.43 -9.00 -8.92
CA PRO A 355 -10.44 -7.96 -9.04
C PRO A 355 -10.26 -7.13 -10.31
N PHE A 356 -11.36 -6.63 -10.88
CA PHE A 356 -11.33 -5.86 -12.13
C PHE A 356 -10.36 -4.68 -12.08
N TYR A 357 -10.16 -4.05 -10.91
CA TYR A 357 -9.24 -2.92 -10.76
C TYR A 357 -7.74 -3.29 -10.79
N MET A 358 -7.40 -4.57 -10.63
CA MET A 358 -6.02 -5.07 -10.76
C MET A 358 -5.67 -5.48 -12.19
N THR A 359 -6.66 -5.62 -13.07
CA THR A 359 -6.48 -5.99 -14.47
C THR A 359 -5.76 -4.91 -15.29
N TRP A 360 -5.07 -5.32 -16.35
CA TRP A 360 -4.30 -4.40 -17.19
C TRP A 360 -5.17 -3.36 -17.90
N TRP A 361 -6.36 -3.74 -18.37
CA TRP A 361 -7.25 -2.82 -19.09
C TRP A 361 -7.76 -1.71 -18.16
N PHE A 362 -8.07 -2.02 -16.90
CA PHE A 362 -8.50 -1.01 -15.95
C PHE A 362 -7.38 -0.02 -15.61
N LYS A 363 -6.15 -0.53 -15.45
CA LYS A 363 -4.94 0.31 -15.28
C LYS A 363 -4.73 1.24 -16.48
N THR A 364 -4.97 0.76 -17.72
CA THR A 364 -4.90 1.62 -18.91
C THR A 364 -5.98 2.69 -18.93
N ILE A 365 -7.23 2.36 -18.52
CA ILE A 365 -8.30 3.35 -18.40
C ILE A 365 -7.87 4.45 -17.43
N ILE A 366 -7.42 4.12 -16.22
CA ILE A 366 -6.95 5.11 -15.24
C ILE A 366 -5.88 6.03 -15.83
N LEU A 367 -4.90 5.47 -16.55
CA LEU A 367 -3.84 6.25 -17.19
C LEU A 367 -4.42 7.24 -18.22
N PHE A 368 -5.37 6.80 -19.05
CA PHE A 368 -6.06 7.68 -20.00
C PHE A 368 -6.91 8.73 -19.30
N THR A 369 -7.62 8.40 -18.23
CA THR A 369 -8.42 9.38 -17.46
C THR A 369 -7.52 10.43 -16.83
N MET A 370 -6.36 10.04 -16.29
CA MET A 370 -5.35 10.97 -15.77
C MET A 370 -4.79 11.86 -16.88
N GLY A 371 -4.50 11.30 -18.05
CA GLY A 371 -4.05 12.06 -19.22
C GLY A 371 -5.11 13.05 -19.72
N ALA A 372 -6.37 12.64 -19.80
CA ALA A 372 -7.49 13.49 -20.17
C ALA A 372 -7.73 14.60 -19.14
N PHE A 373 -7.59 14.30 -17.85
CA PHE A 373 -7.69 15.29 -16.78
C PHE A 373 -6.54 16.31 -16.85
N ALA A 374 -5.31 15.86 -17.06
CA ALA A 374 -4.17 16.75 -17.28
C ALA A 374 -4.35 17.62 -18.53
N TYR A 375 -4.85 17.05 -19.63
CA TYR A 375 -5.19 17.79 -20.85
C TYR A 375 -6.32 18.79 -20.60
N PHE A 376 -7.35 18.42 -19.83
CA PHE A 376 -8.44 19.31 -19.46
C PHE A 376 -7.92 20.50 -18.65
N LEU A 377 -7.07 20.28 -17.64
CA LEU A 377 -6.42 21.35 -16.88
C LEU A 377 -5.55 22.24 -17.78
N TYR A 378 -4.79 21.64 -18.69
CA TYR A 378 -3.97 22.34 -19.67
C TYR A 378 -4.81 23.20 -20.62
N ALA A 379 -5.89 22.64 -21.18
CA ALA A 379 -6.82 23.35 -22.05
C ALA A 379 -7.53 24.48 -21.30
N MET A 380 -7.93 24.26 -20.04
CA MET A 380 -8.52 25.30 -19.19
C MET A 380 -7.52 26.42 -18.92
N ARG A 381 -6.26 26.10 -18.65
CA ARG A 381 -5.18 27.07 -18.51
C ARG A 381 -4.99 27.90 -19.79
N ILE A 382 -4.98 27.26 -20.96
CA ILE A 382 -4.89 27.97 -22.25
C ILE A 382 -6.09 28.91 -22.44
N ARG A 383 -7.31 28.47 -22.14
CA ARG A 383 -8.51 29.32 -22.26
C ARG A 383 -8.42 30.52 -21.33
N ASN A 384 -7.96 30.33 -20.08
CA ASN A 384 -7.77 31.42 -19.13
C ASN A 384 -6.70 32.42 -19.59
N ILE A 385 -5.57 31.94 -20.13
CA ILE A 385 -4.52 32.81 -20.69
C ILE A 385 -5.08 33.61 -21.87
N ARG A 386 -5.76 32.96 -22.83
CA ARG A 386 -6.38 33.65 -23.97
C ARG A 386 -7.43 34.68 -23.55
N ALA A 387 -8.21 34.40 -22.51
CA ALA A 387 -9.18 35.35 -21.98
C ALA A 387 -8.50 36.58 -21.37
N ILE A 388 -7.41 36.39 -20.62
CA ILE A 388 -6.61 37.49 -20.06
C ILE A 388 -5.99 38.33 -21.19
N ASP A 389 -5.41 37.67 -22.20
CA ASP A 389 -4.81 38.36 -23.35
C ASP A 389 -5.86 39.15 -24.14
N ALA A 390 -7.05 38.58 -24.38
CA ALA A 390 -8.14 39.27 -25.07
C ALA A 390 -8.62 40.52 -24.30
N VAL A 391 -8.70 40.45 -22.96
CA VAL A 391 -9.05 41.60 -22.12
C VAL A 391 -7.98 42.68 -22.20
N LYS A 392 -6.69 42.30 -22.21
CA LYS A 392 -5.57 43.25 -22.32
C LYS A 392 -5.54 43.96 -23.68
N ILE A 393 -5.81 43.25 -24.77
CA ILE A 393 -5.89 43.84 -26.11
C ILE A 393 -7.07 44.81 -26.18
N ALA A 394 -8.24 44.43 -25.63
CA ALA A 394 -9.42 45.27 -25.61
C ALA A 394 -9.23 46.55 -24.77
N SER A 395 -8.50 46.49 -23.65
CA SER A 395 -8.22 47.67 -22.83
C SER A 395 -7.27 48.64 -23.53
N GLN A 396 -6.26 48.15 -24.25
CA GLN A 396 -5.35 48.97 -25.06
C GLN A 396 -6.07 49.66 -26.24
N ALA A 397 -6.97 48.94 -26.92
CA ALA A 397 -7.76 49.53 -28.01
C ALA A 397 -8.65 50.69 -27.50
N ARG A 398 -9.29 50.51 -26.32
CA ARG A 398 -10.12 51.55 -25.70
C ARG A 398 -9.34 52.80 -25.29
N SER A 399 -8.12 52.65 -24.78
CA SER A 399 -7.31 53.82 -24.41
C SER A 399 -6.90 54.66 -25.62
N LEU A 400 -6.55 54.01 -26.74
CA LEU A 400 -6.25 54.70 -28.00
C LEU A 400 -7.47 55.41 -28.59
N GLU A 401 -8.65 54.78 -28.49
CA GLU A 401 -9.90 55.39 -28.93
C GLU A 401 -10.27 56.62 -28.08
N GLN A 402 -10.12 56.53 -26.75
CA GLN A 402 -10.32 57.67 -25.85
C GLN A 402 -9.38 58.84 -26.14
N GLU A 403 -8.10 58.56 -26.43
CA GLU A 403 -7.15 59.60 -26.82
C GLU A 403 -7.61 60.35 -28.08
N LYS A 404 -8.06 59.62 -29.11
CA LYS A 404 -8.57 60.21 -30.36
C LYS A 404 -9.83 61.06 -30.12
N VAL A 405 -10.75 60.59 -29.28
CA VAL A 405 -11.96 61.33 -28.93
C VAL A 405 -11.60 62.63 -28.21
N ILE A 406 -10.71 62.59 -27.22
CA ILE A 406 -10.27 63.78 -26.47
C ILE A 406 -9.61 64.80 -27.41
N LYS A 407 -8.68 64.38 -28.29
CA LYS A 407 -8.04 65.29 -29.25
C LYS A 407 -9.06 65.95 -30.19
N THR A 408 -10.08 65.20 -30.61
CA THR A 408 -11.16 65.70 -31.48
C THR A 408 -12.05 66.71 -30.74
N GLU A 409 -12.41 66.41 -29.49
CA GLU A 409 -13.21 67.30 -28.65
C GLU A 409 -12.47 68.60 -28.32
N ILE A 410 -11.19 68.52 -27.93
CA ILE A 410 -10.34 69.70 -27.72
C ILE A 410 -10.27 70.55 -29.00
N SER A 411 -10.03 69.92 -30.16
CA SER A 411 -9.97 70.63 -31.43
C SER A 411 -11.28 71.35 -31.77
N ARG A 412 -12.42 70.70 -31.49
CA ARG A 412 -13.75 71.25 -31.75
C ARG A 412 -14.07 72.41 -30.81
N ASN A 413 -13.84 72.25 -29.51
CA ASN A 413 -14.11 73.31 -28.53
C ASN A 413 -13.20 74.52 -28.76
N LEU A 414 -11.91 74.31 -29.05
CA LEU A 414 -11.01 75.41 -29.43
C LEU A 414 -11.48 76.13 -30.69
N HIS A 415 -11.95 75.39 -31.69
CA HIS A 415 -12.45 75.97 -32.93
C HIS A 415 -13.74 76.74 -32.73
N ASP A 416 -14.71 76.18 -32.01
CA ASP A 416 -16.07 76.74 -31.95
C ASP A 416 -16.17 77.86 -30.91
N GLU A 417 -15.50 77.76 -29.77
CA GLU A 417 -15.57 78.80 -28.73
C GLU A 417 -14.58 79.92 -29.02
N VAL A 418 -13.30 79.61 -29.26
CA VAL A 418 -12.27 80.65 -29.31
C VAL A 418 -12.29 81.43 -30.64
N ASN A 419 -12.50 80.77 -31.78
CA ASN A 419 -12.59 81.50 -33.05
C ASN A 419 -13.86 82.35 -33.15
N THR A 420 -14.98 81.89 -32.57
CA THR A 420 -16.23 82.67 -32.53
C THR A 420 -16.05 83.92 -31.69
N GLU A 421 -15.49 83.80 -30.48
CA GLU A 421 -15.23 84.93 -29.59
C GLU A 421 -14.23 85.94 -30.21
N LEU A 422 -13.11 85.47 -30.78
CA LEU A 422 -12.13 86.35 -31.43
C LEU A 422 -12.68 87.04 -32.67
N THR A 423 -13.56 86.37 -33.42
CA THR A 423 -14.24 86.97 -34.57
C THR A 423 -15.23 88.03 -34.12
N LEU A 424 -15.95 87.80 -33.02
CA LEU A 424 -16.84 88.78 -32.41
C LEU A 424 -16.06 90.02 -31.94
N ILE A 425 -14.95 89.82 -31.22
CA ILE A 425 -14.05 90.91 -30.78
C ILE A 425 -13.53 91.69 -32.00
N GLY A 426 -13.02 90.99 -33.02
CA GLY A 426 -12.50 91.62 -34.24
C GLY A 426 -13.54 92.45 -34.99
N ASN A 427 -14.77 91.95 -35.09
CA ASN A 427 -15.89 92.65 -35.72
C ASN A 427 -16.35 93.85 -34.88
N LYS A 428 -16.39 93.73 -33.56
CA LYS A 428 -16.76 94.84 -32.67
C LYS A 428 -15.72 95.96 -32.71
N CYS A 429 -14.44 95.62 -32.76
CA CYS A 429 -13.36 96.59 -32.97
C CYS A 429 -13.49 97.29 -34.33
N LEU A 430 -13.89 96.58 -35.40
CA LEU A 430 -14.16 97.18 -36.71
C LEU A 430 -15.35 98.14 -36.68
N GLU A 431 -16.46 97.73 -36.07
CA GLU A 431 -17.68 98.54 -35.92
C GLU A 431 -17.39 99.85 -35.16
N LEU A 432 -16.67 99.74 -34.04
CA LEU A 432 -16.27 100.90 -33.24
C LEU A 432 -15.30 101.80 -34.02
N SER A 433 -14.30 101.24 -34.70
CA SER A 433 -13.33 101.99 -35.52
C SER A 433 -13.97 102.79 -36.68
N GLY A 434 -15.10 102.32 -37.21
CA GLY A 434 -15.85 102.99 -38.27
C GLY A 434 -16.71 104.18 -37.80
N SER A 435 -16.86 104.40 -36.50
CA SER A 435 -17.71 105.45 -35.95
C SER A 435 -17.02 106.81 -35.92
N ASN A 436 -17.61 107.84 -36.54
CA ASN A 436 -17.08 109.23 -36.62
C ASN A 436 -17.04 109.99 -35.27
N ARG A 437 -17.34 109.34 -34.14
CA ARG A 437 -17.42 109.94 -32.80
C ARG A 437 -16.20 109.67 -31.91
N ILE A 438 -15.19 108.97 -32.44
CA ILE A 438 -14.06 108.44 -31.66
C ILE A 438 -12.79 109.24 -31.97
N SER A 439 -11.93 109.46 -30.96
CA SER A 439 -10.66 110.16 -31.17
C SER A 439 -9.72 109.38 -32.11
N PRO A 440 -8.85 110.06 -32.87
CA PRO A 440 -7.88 109.40 -33.74
C PRO A 440 -6.99 108.39 -33.02
N GLU A 441 -6.64 108.63 -31.75
CA GLU A 441 -5.85 107.70 -30.94
C GLU A 441 -6.65 106.40 -30.66
N LEU A 442 -7.89 106.51 -30.18
CA LEU A 442 -8.72 105.35 -29.87
C LEU A 442 -9.10 104.55 -31.12
N LYS A 443 -9.22 105.21 -32.28
CA LYS A 443 -9.40 104.53 -33.57
C LYS A 443 -8.18 103.68 -33.96
N THR A 444 -6.97 104.18 -33.68
CA THR A 444 -5.71 103.45 -33.94
C THR A 444 -5.55 102.27 -32.98
N GLU A 445 -5.96 102.44 -31.72
CA GLU A 445 -5.93 101.39 -30.70
C GLU A 445 -6.96 100.27 -30.96
N LEU A 446 -8.16 100.62 -31.45
CA LEU A 446 -9.15 99.62 -31.89
C LEU A 446 -8.69 98.85 -33.14
N GLN A 447 -7.95 99.51 -34.04
CA GLN A 447 -7.35 98.82 -35.19
C GLN A 447 -6.22 97.90 -34.76
N SER A 448 -5.38 98.29 -33.79
CA SER A 448 -4.34 97.42 -33.25
C SER A 448 -4.94 96.19 -32.55
N LEU A 449 -6.02 96.35 -31.76
CA LEU A 449 -6.74 95.25 -31.13
C LEU A 449 -7.38 94.29 -32.15
N ARG A 450 -7.92 94.81 -33.26
CA ARG A 450 -8.44 93.98 -34.35
C ARG A 450 -7.33 93.20 -35.04
N VAL A 451 -6.19 93.83 -35.31
CA VAL A 451 -5.02 93.15 -35.89
C VAL A 451 -4.54 92.05 -34.92
N LEU A 452 -4.50 92.34 -33.62
CA LEU A 452 -4.13 91.38 -32.60
C LEU A 452 -5.13 90.20 -32.53
N SER A 453 -6.43 90.43 -32.61
CA SER A 453 -7.42 89.35 -32.60
C SER A 453 -7.33 88.45 -33.84
N LEU A 454 -7.05 89.03 -35.01
CA LEU A 454 -6.78 88.26 -36.24
C LEU A 454 -5.48 87.46 -36.15
N GLN A 455 -4.44 88.00 -35.51
CA GLN A 455 -3.18 87.29 -35.26
C GLN A 455 -3.38 86.11 -34.30
N ILE A 456 -4.09 86.32 -33.19
CA ILE A 456 -4.40 85.24 -32.23
C ILE A 456 -5.22 84.15 -32.92
N ARG A 457 -6.23 84.52 -33.72
CA ARG A 457 -7.01 83.55 -34.49
C ARG A 457 -6.13 82.70 -35.40
N GLY A 458 -5.23 83.32 -36.16
CA GLY A 458 -4.30 82.58 -37.02
C GLY A 458 -3.36 81.63 -36.26
N LEU A 459 -2.94 82.00 -35.04
CA LEU A 459 -2.15 81.12 -34.17
C LEU A 459 -2.97 79.94 -33.65
N ILE A 460 -4.24 80.17 -33.30
CA ILE A 460 -5.16 79.13 -32.83
C ILE A 460 -5.51 78.17 -33.95
N ASP A 461 -5.75 78.67 -35.16
CA ASP A 461 -6.01 77.83 -36.34
C ASP A 461 -4.81 76.90 -36.63
N ASP A 462 -3.59 77.41 -36.49
CA ASP A 462 -2.39 76.58 -36.63
C ASP A 462 -2.30 75.53 -35.50
N VAL A 463 -2.62 75.88 -34.25
CA VAL A 463 -2.65 74.90 -33.14
C VAL A 463 -3.72 73.83 -33.35
N ILE A 464 -4.93 74.21 -33.74
CA ILE A 464 -6.03 73.28 -34.05
C ILE A 464 -5.62 72.34 -35.17
N TRP A 465 -4.93 72.84 -36.19
CA TRP A 465 -4.45 72.02 -37.29
C TRP A 465 -3.57 70.86 -36.81
N PHE A 466 -2.65 71.12 -35.87
CA PHE A 466 -1.78 70.08 -35.31
C PHE A 466 -2.47 69.16 -34.29
N ILE A 467 -3.60 69.54 -33.69
CA ILE A 467 -4.29 68.67 -32.71
C ILE A 467 -5.23 67.67 -33.41
N ARG A 468 -5.69 67.99 -34.63
CA ARG A 468 -6.64 67.13 -35.35
C ARG A 468 -5.98 65.80 -35.80
N PRO A 469 -6.54 64.64 -35.39
CA PRO A 469 -5.99 63.33 -35.75
C PRO A 469 -5.84 63.12 -37.27
N GLU A 470 -6.75 63.67 -38.07
CA GLU A 470 -6.74 63.56 -39.54
C GLU A 470 -5.53 64.23 -40.20
N ASN A 471 -4.86 65.15 -39.48
CA ASN A 471 -3.69 65.89 -39.97
C ASN A 471 -2.37 65.29 -39.48
N GLU A 472 -2.37 64.18 -38.72
CA GLU A 472 -1.14 63.58 -38.20
C GLU A 472 -0.24 63.01 -39.31
N SER A 473 -0.78 62.69 -40.49
CA SER A 473 -0.02 62.13 -41.62
C SER A 473 1.05 63.09 -42.18
N GLY A 474 2.17 62.52 -42.63
CA GLY A 474 3.26 63.27 -43.27
C GLY A 474 2.81 64.03 -44.52
N GLU A 475 1.97 63.41 -45.35
CA GLU A 475 1.42 64.02 -46.58
C GLU A 475 0.65 65.32 -46.31
N LYS A 476 -0.16 65.34 -45.24
CA LYS A 476 -0.90 66.54 -44.82
C LYS A 476 0.05 67.64 -44.36
N MET A 477 1.15 67.28 -43.70
CA MET A 477 2.19 68.22 -43.29
C MET A 477 2.88 68.87 -44.49
N ILE A 478 3.26 68.09 -45.50
CA ILE A 478 3.85 68.60 -46.75
C ILE A 478 2.88 69.57 -47.44
N SER A 479 1.60 69.18 -47.52
CA SER A 479 0.54 70.03 -48.10
C SER A 479 0.41 71.37 -47.34
N LYS A 480 0.44 71.33 -46.00
CA LYS A 480 0.37 72.53 -45.15
C LYS A 480 1.58 73.44 -45.37
N LEU A 481 2.81 72.89 -45.37
CA LEU A 481 4.04 73.64 -45.62
C LEU A 481 4.00 74.33 -46.99
N THR A 482 3.70 73.56 -48.05
CA THR A 482 3.60 74.05 -49.43
C THR A 482 2.59 75.19 -49.56
N SER A 483 1.40 75.01 -48.97
CA SER A 483 0.34 76.04 -49.00
C SER A 483 0.73 77.32 -48.26
N THR A 484 1.46 77.22 -47.15
CA THR A 484 1.91 78.38 -46.38
C THR A 484 3.02 79.12 -47.11
N ILE A 485 3.98 78.42 -47.72
CA ILE A 485 5.05 79.02 -48.52
C ILE A 485 4.45 79.82 -49.68
N GLY A 486 3.63 79.16 -50.51
CA GLY A 486 3.01 79.83 -51.67
C GLY A 486 2.05 80.95 -51.27
N GLY A 487 1.38 80.83 -50.13
CA GLY A 487 0.51 81.89 -49.60
C GLY A 487 1.27 83.13 -49.14
N MET A 488 2.41 82.96 -48.46
CA MET A 488 3.22 84.06 -47.94
C MET A 488 4.09 84.73 -49.01
N LEU A 489 4.62 83.96 -49.97
CA LEU A 489 5.47 84.46 -51.05
C LEU A 489 4.68 84.81 -52.32
N LYS A 490 3.36 84.97 -52.24
CA LYS A 490 2.47 85.21 -53.41
C LYS A 490 2.90 86.38 -54.33
N PHE A 491 3.64 87.35 -53.81
CA PHE A 491 4.09 88.56 -54.52
C PHE A 491 5.61 88.63 -54.74
N THR A 492 6.33 87.54 -54.48
CA THR A 492 7.78 87.43 -54.64
C THR A 492 8.06 86.18 -55.45
N ASP A 493 8.94 86.24 -56.47
CA ASP A 493 9.29 85.02 -57.19
C ASP A 493 10.00 84.05 -56.24
N TYR A 494 9.65 82.77 -56.29
CA TYR A 494 10.25 81.78 -55.42
C TYR A 494 10.45 80.44 -56.13
N ASP A 495 11.53 79.76 -55.75
CA ASP A 495 11.83 78.39 -56.15
C ASP A 495 11.56 77.46 -54.96
N LEU A 496 10.84 76.36 -55.20
CA LEU A 496 10.38 75.44 -54.17
C LEU A 496 10.76 74.01 -54.53
N ASP A 497 11.68 73.45 -53.74
CA ASP A 497 12.16 72.07 -53.85
C ASP A 497 11.82 71.34 -52.54
N ILE A 498 10.76 70.55 -52.54
CA ILE A 498 10.36 69.72 -51.40
C ILE A 498 10.44 68.26 -51.82
N ASP A 499 11.23 67.50 -51.09
CA ASP A 499 11.29 66.04 -51.23
C ASP A 499 9.92 65.41 -50.93
N GLU A 500 9.36 64.63 -51.87
CA GLU A 500 8.08 63.95 -51.67
C GLU A 500 8.16 62.89 -50.55
N GLU A 501 9.37 62.39 -50.28
CA GLU A 501 9.69 61.39 -49.27
C GLU A 501 10.13 61.99 -47.91
N LEU A 502 9.91 63.29 -47.72
CA LEU A 502 10.31 64.04 -46.51
C LEU A 502 9.77 63.42 -45.21
N PHE A 503 8.62 62.74 -45.27
CA PHE A 503 7.96 62.06 -44.15
C PHE A 503 7.43 60.66 -44.53
N GLU A 504 8.25 59.85 -45.19
CA GLU A 504 7.89 58.47 -45.61
C GLU A 504 7.37 57.55 -44.48
N PRO A 505 6.59 56.49 -44.83
CA PRO A 505 6.15 55.46 -43.88
C PRO A 505 7.34 54.75 -43.23
N GLY A 506 7.52 54.93 -41.91
CA GLY A 506 8.62 54.35 -41.13
C GLY A 506 9.28 55.34 -40.14
N TYR A 507 9.00 56.63 -40.32
CA TYR A 507 9.45 57.71 -39.43
C TYR A 507 8.23 58.40 -38.80
N GLU A 508 7.95 58.14 -37.52
CA GLU A 508 7.03 58.98 -36.75
C GLU A 508 7.79 60.22 -36.28
N VAL A 509 7.63 61.31 -37.02
CA VAL A 509 8.08 62.61 -36.53
C VAL A 509 7.11 63.07 -35.46
N ASP A 510 7.63 63.25 -34.25
CA ASP A 510 6.89 63.78 -33.11
C ASP A 510 6.12 65.03 -33.51
N ILE A 511 4.85 65.11 -33.11
CA ILE A 511 3.95 66.21 -33.43
C ILE A 511 4.51 67.56 -32.98
N HIS A 512 5.28 67.56 -31.89
CA HIS A 512 6.00 68.71 -31.37
C HIS A 512 7.09 69.16 -32.35
N ILE A 513 7.88 68.23 -32.89
CA ILE A 513 8.92 68.52 -33.89
C ILE A 513 8.27 69.09 -35.17
N LYS A 514 7.21 68.46 -35.68
CA LYS A 514 6.46 68.96 -36.84
C LYS A 514 5.98 70.40 -36.63
N LYS A 515 5.39 70.68 -35.46
CA LYS A 515 4.88 72.01 -35.10
C LYS A 515 5.99 73.05 -35.06
N GLN A 516 7.12 72.76 -34.43
CA GLN A 516 8.23 73.72 -34.34
C GLN A 516 8.88 73.97 -35.69
N LEU A 517 9.07 72.94 -36.52
CA LEU A 517 9.56 73.11 -37.90
C LEU A 517 8.67 74.07 -38.72
N TYR A 518 7.36 73.86 -38.67
CA TYR A 518 6.40 74.75 -39.34
C TYR A 518 6.49 76.19 -38.83
N LEU A 519 6.56 76.38 -37.51
CA LEU A 519 6.61 77.72 -36.92
C LEU A 519 7.93 78.43 -37.21
N ILE A 520 9.05 77.71 -37.27
CA ILE A 520 10.35 78.26 -37.68
C ILE A 520 10.27 78.72 -39.14
N LEU A 521 9.83 77.85 -40.06
CA LEU A 521 9.70 78.20 -41.48
C LEU A 521 8.80 79.43 -41.67
N LYS A 522 7.63 79.44 -41.02
CA LYS A 522 6.67 80.55 -41.07
C LYS A 522 7.30 81.87 -40.61
N GLU A 523 8.09 81.85 -39.54
CA GLU A 523 8.76 83.04 -39.03
C GLU A 523 9.88 83.51 -39.96
N VAL A 524 10.66 82.60 -40.54
CA VAL A 524 11.70 82.92 -41.54
C VAL A 524 11.07 83.61 -42.76
N LEU A 525 10.00 83.03 -43.33
CA LEU A 525 9.29 83.61 -44.47
C LEU A 525 8.69 84.98 -44.14
N ASN A 526 8.08 85.14 -42.97
CA ASN A 526 7.52 86.41 -42.51
C ASN A 526 8.59 87.50 -42.37
N ASN A 527 9.80 87.15 -41.92
CA ASN A 527 10.94 88.07 -41.87
C ASN A 527 11.38 88.48 -43.27
N ILE A 528 11.46 87.54 -44.21
CA ILE A 528 11.81 87.83 -45.61
C ILE A 528 10.81 88.82 -46.22
N VAL A 529 9.51 88.51 -46.12
CA VAL A 529 8.42 89.33 -46.69
C VAL A 529 8.39 90.74 -46.10
N LYS A 530 8.64 90.90 -44.79
CA LYS A 530 8.55 92.21 -44.13
C LYS A 530 9.82 93.04 -44.22
N HIS A 531 10.97 92.39 -44.27
CA HIS A 531 12.23 93.07 -44.01
C HIS A 531 13.28 92.92 -45.11
N SER A 532 13.26 91.86 -45.92
CA SER A 532 14.38 91.59 -46.84
C SER A 532 14.32 92.39 -48.15
N GLU A 533 13.13 92.79 -48.62
CA GLU A 533 12.95 93.37 -49.96
C GLU A 533 13.48 92.45 -51.09
N ALA A 534 13.49 91.14 -50.83
CA ALA A 534 13.96 90.13 -51.76
C ALA A 534 13.08 90.07 -53.02
N THR A 535 13.74 89.85 -54.16
CA THR A 535 13.06 89.62 -55.46
C THR A 535 12.93 88.15 -55.78
N LEU A 536 13.80 87.30 -55.20
CA LEU A 536 13.80 85.86 -55.35
C LEU A 536 14.06 85.17 -54.00
N VAL A 537 13.28 84.13 -53.70
CA VAL A 537 13.44 83.29 -52.50
C VAL A 537 13.50 81.81 -52.88
N GLY A 538 14.57 81.11 -52.50
CA GLY A 538 14.66 79.66 -52.61
C GLY A 538 14.28 78.98 -51.30
N VAL A 539 13.38 77.99 -51.36
CA VAL A 539 13.05 77.13 -50.21
C VAL A 539 13.30 75.68 -50.60
N LYS A 540 14.20 75.03 -49.88
CA LYS A 540 14.52 73.61 -50.06
C LYS A 540 14.29 72.83 -48.78
N LEU A 541 13.47 71.78 -48.84
CA LEU A 541 13.21 70.85 -47.74
C LEU A 541 13.52 69.43 -48.21
N TRP A 542 14.46 68.75 -47.55
CA TRP A 542 14.86 67.40 -47.94
C TRP A 542 15.30 66.59 -46.73
N ARG A 543 15.36 65.27 -46.91
CA ARG A 543 15.82 64.35 -45.87
C ARG A 543 17.08 63.63 -46.32
N GLU A 544 18.04 63.52 -45.41
CA GLU A 544 19.23 62.67 -45.59
C GLU A 544 19.32 61.68 -44.43
N GLY A 545 18.90 60.44 -44.68
CA GLY A 545 18.79 59.41 -43.65
C GLY A 545 17.80 59.81 -42.55
N ASP A 546 18.30 59.94 -41.32
CA ASP A 546 17.51 60.32 -40.15
C ASP A 546 17.52 61.85 -39.92
N ILE A 547 18.08 62.66 -40.81
CA ILE A 547 18.19 64.11 -40.61
C ILE A 547 17.26 64.82 -41.59
N PHE A 548 16.36 65.63 -41.02
CA PHE A 548 15.57 66.61 -41.76
C PHE A 548 16.41 67.86 -41.98
N ASN A 549 16.45 68.33 -43.22
CA ASN A 549 17.17 69.51 -43.63
C ASN A 549 16.21 70.54 -44.25
N MET A 550 16.35 71.79 -43.82
CA MET A 550 15.68 72.93 -44.41
C MET A 550 16.70 74.00 -44.74
N ALA A 551 16.64 74.52 -45.96
CA ALA A 551 17.38 75.69 -46.40
C ALA A 551 16.42 76.72 -46.97
N VAL A 552 16.47 77.95 -46.46
CA VAL A 552 15.74 79.10 -47.01
C VAL A 552 16.75 80.18 -47.35
N ILE A 553 16.77 80.61 -48.62
CA ILE A 553 17.74 81.58 -49.15
C ILE A 553 16.96 82.70 -49.82
N ASP A 554 17.31 83.95 -49.52
CA ASP A 554 16.77 85.12 -50.22
C ASP A 554 17.88 86.02 -50.75
N ASN A 555 17.58 86.79 -51.81
CA ASN A 555 18.53 87.71 -52.45
C ASN A 555 18.32 89.18 -52.06
N GLY A 556 17.68 89.43 -50.92
CA GLY A 556 17.34 90.77 -50.46
C GLY A 556 18.52 91.55 -49.89
N LYS A 557 18.22 92.61 -49.14
CA LYS A 557 19.23 93.57 -48.66
C LYS A 557 20.18 93.03 -47.58
N GLY A 558 19.89 91.87 -47.01
CA GLY A 558 20.66 91.27 -45.92
C GLY A 558 20.81 92.19 -44.69
N PHE A 559 21.55 91.74 -43.69
CA PHE A 559 21.85 92.54 -42.51
C PHE A 559 23.18 92.14 -41.87
N ASP A 560 23.72 93.04 -41.04
CA ASP A 560 24.94 92.80 -40.29
C ASP A 560 24.63 91.94 -39.04
N MET A 561 25.29 90.79 -38.95
CA MET A 561 25.14 89.83 -37.85
C MET A 561 25.75 90.31 -36.53
N GLU A 562 26.68 91.27 -36.55
CA GLU A 562 27.30 91.82 -35.33
C GLU A 562 26.53 92.99 -34.72
N GLN A 563 25.58 93.59 -35.45
CA GLN A 563 24.71 94.62 -34.90
C GLN A 563 23.61 94.05 -34.01
N LYS A 564 23.43 94.67 -32.83
CA LYS A 564 22.42 94.26 -31.85
C LYS A 564 21.02 94.58 -32.37
N MET A 565 20.40 93.61 -33.03
CA MET A 565 19.05 93.74 -33.56
C MET A 565 18.00 93.82 -32.44
N THR A 566 17.04 94.73 -32.58
CA THR A 566 15.97 95.00 -31.59
C THR A 566 14.72 94.13 -31.81
N GLY A 567 14.67 93.33 -32.87
CA GLY A 567 13.54 92.47 -33.22
C GLY A 567 13.55 91.11 -32.50
N SER A 568 12.37 90.59 -32.13
CA SER A 568 12.21 89.31 -31.43
C SER A 568 12.24 88.08 -32.36
N GLY A 569 12.15 88.26 -33.69
CA GLY A 569 12.03 87.16 -34.65
C GLY A 569 13.20 86.17 -34.65
N LEU A 570 14.44 86.66 -34.71
CA LEU A 570 15.64 85.81 -34.68
C LEU A 570 15.80 85.05 -33.35
N ARG A 571 15.40 85.68 -32.23
CA ARG A 571 15.40 85.02 -30.92
C ARG A 571 14.38 83.88 -30.89
N ASN A 572 13.17 84.12 -31.37
CA ASN A 572 12.12 83.10 -31.44
C ASN A 572 12.52 81.92 -32.33
N ILE A 573 13.17 82.17 -33.46
CA ILE A 573 13.68 81.10 -34.35
C ILE A 573 14.74 80.25 -33.61
N ARG A 574 15.69 80.89 -32.91
CA ARG A 574 16.72 80.19 -32.12
C ARG A 574 16.12 79.38 -30.97
N ASP A 575 15.18 79.95 -30.22
CA ASP A 575 14.52 79.29 -29.08
C ASP A 575 13.74 78.05 -29.56
N ARG A 576 13.02 78.15 -30.69
CA ARG A 576 12.29 77.02 -31.29
C ARG A 576 13.22 75.95 -31.85
N ALA A 577 14.33 76.34 -32.47
CA ALA A 577 15.32 75.39 -32.96
C ALA A 577 15.96 74.63 -31.79
N ALA A 578 16.27 75.33 -30.69
CA ALA A 578 16.79 74.70 -29.47
C ALA A 578 15.78 73.73 -28.82
N ASP A 579 14.48 74.07 -28.83
CA ASP A 579 13.39 73.24 -28.28
C ASP A 579 13.33 71.84 -28.93
N ILE A 580 13.71 71.75 -30.20
CA ILE A 580 13.76 70.49 -30.95
C ILE A 580 15.19 69.98 -31.18
N TYR A 581 16.17 70.53 -30.47
CA TYR A 581 17.60 70.21 -30.61
C TYR A 581 18.12 70.32 -32.06
N ALA A 582 17.54 71.22 -32.85
CA ALA A 582 17.98 71.49 -34.22
C ALA A 582 19.26 72.33 -34.25
N LYS A 583 20.15 71.99 -35.17
CA LYS A 583 21.30 72.83 -35.52
C LYS A 583 20.81 73.90 -36.50
N LEU A 584 20.83 75.15 -36.06
CA LEU A 584 20.41 76.31 -36.85
C LEU A 584 21.65 77.14 -37.23
N MET A 585 21.76 77.46 -38.51
CA MET A 585 22.76 78.36 -39.07
C MET A 585 22.03 79.50 -39.80
N ILE A 586 22.40 80.73 -39.50
CA ILE A 586 21.87 81.92 -40.18
C ILE A 586 23.08 82.70 -40.67
N GLU A 587 23.16 82.90 -41.98
CA GLU A 587 24.19 83.70 -42.65
C GLU A 587 23.52 84.91 -43.30
N SER A 588 24.05 86.09 -43.05
CA SER A 588 23.61 87.31 -43.73
C SER A 588 24.76 88.30 -43.84
N SER A 589 24.80 89.03 -44.94
CA SER A 589 25.72 90.16 -45.15
C SER A 589 24.97 91.30 -45.85
N PRO A 590 25.22 92.57 -45.50
CA PRO A 590 24.57 93.70 -46.15
C PRO A 590 24.78 93.66 -47.68
N GLY A 591 23.69 93.60 -48.43
CA GLY A 591 23.66 93.53 -49.90
C GLY A 591 23.68 92.11 -50.50
N GLU A 592 23.83 91.06 -49.70
CA GLU A 592 23.99 89.67 -50.18
C GLU A 592 22.85 88.72 -49.74
N GLY A 593 21.78 89.25 -49.14
CA GLY A 593 20.61 88.46 -48.73
C GLY A 593 20.78 87.72 -47.40
N VAL A 594 19.90 86.74 -47.15
CA VAL A 594 19.92 85.89 -45.95
C VAL A 594 19.81 84.43 -46.36
N ARG A 595 20.59 83.58 -45.69
CA ARG A 595 20.50 82.12 -45.76
C ARG A 595 20.23 81.56 -44.37
N VAL A 596 19.21 80.72 -44.26
CA VAL A 596 18.83 80.01 -43.04
C VAL A 596 18.85 78.52 -43.30
N ASP A 597 19.79 77.81 -42.69
CA ASP A 597 19.86 76.35 -42.71
C ASP A 597 19.47 75.79 -41.34
N LEU A 598 18.65 74.74 -41.34
CA LEU A 598 18.21 74.03 -40.16
C LEU A 598 18.32 72.52 -40.38
N ASN A 599 18.97 71.84 -39.46
CA ASN A 599 19.11 70.39 -39.46
C ASN A 599 18.57 69.83 -38.15
N VAL A 600 17.61 68.89 -38.21
CA VAL A 600 17.07 68.21 -37.01
C VAL A 600 17.05 66.71 -37.21
N SER A 601 17.39 65.96 -36.16
CA SER A 601 17.32 64.51 -36.18
C SER A 601 15.88 64.05 -35.99
N LEU A 602 15.39 63.22 -36.91
CA LEU A 602 14.12 62.54 -36.87
C LEU A 602 14.30 61.16 -36.22
N ARG A 603 13.39 60.77 -35.33
CA ARG A 603 13.47 59.48 -34.66
C ARG A 603 12.93 58.38 -35.56
N ARG A 604 13.69 57.30 -35.75
CA ARG A 604 13.23 56.10 -36.44
C ARG A 604 12.33 55.29 -35.52
N VAL A 605 11.17 54.86 -36.01
CA VAL A 605 10.34 53.88 -35.30
C VAL A 605 10.92 52.52 -35.62
N GLU A 606 11.67 51.93 -34.69
CA GLU A 606 12.01 50.51 -34.80
C GLU A 606 10.71 49.72 -34.64
N SER A 607 10.19 49.18 -35.75
CA SER A 607 9.07 48.25 -35.67
C SER A 607 9.50 47.04 -34.84
N GLU A 608 8.89 46.84 -33.67
CA GLU A 608 9.00 45.61 -32.89
C GLU A 608 8.50 44.35 -33.66
N ALA A 609 8.09 44.49 -34.92
CA ALA A 609 7.70 43.40 -35.81
C ALA A 609 8.88 42.61 -36.43
N ALA A 610 10.15 42.94 -36.16
CA ALA A 610 11.31 42.18 -36.66
C ALA A 610 12.03 41.32 -35.59
N LYS A 611 11.51 41.27 -34.36
CA LYS A 611 11.97 40.34 -33.31
C LYS A 611 10.79 39.62 -32.67
N LYS A 612 10.14 38.73 -33.41
CA LYS A 612 9.43 37.58 -32.85
C LYS A 612 9.43 36.42 -33.82
#